data_AF-A0A8J8T4V5-F1
#
_entry.id   AF-A0A8J8T4V5-F1
#
_cell.length_a   1.000
_cell.length_b   1.000
_cell.length_c   1.000
_cell.angle_alpha   90.00
_cell.angle_beta   90.00
_cell.angle_gamma   90.00
#
_symmetry.space_group_name_H-M   'P 1'
#
loop_
_entity.id
_entity.type
_entity.pdbx_description
1 polymer ?
#
loop_
_entity_poly.entity_id
_entity_poly.type
_entity_poly.pdbx_seq_one_letter_code
_entity_poly.pdbx_strand_id
1 'polypeptide(L)'
;MLGSIPASWITWDRSIYVEKAGVYKLEVENLNYHFEPVVVEIPTEQQQAESSSKKLPIRAYLYSIKSGKDQRLAYPLQLEPTLKIQYFEIEQPFNPLSYLKNPMVLMVGVTGILMFMMKRMPKQELEQMQEMQKDQMPQCAQQ
;
A
#
# COMPACT_ATOMS: atom_id res chain seq x y z
N MET A 1 23.10 -20.18 -17.26
CA MET A 1 23.54 -18.79 -17.47
C MET A 1 22.30 -17.97 -17.81
N LEU A 2 21.80 -17.13 -16.89
CA LEU A 2 20.71 -16.20 -17.20
C LEU A 2 21.27 -15.11 -18.13
N GLY A 3 20.86 -15.11 -19.39
CA GLY A 3 21.21 -14.04 -20.33
C GLY A 3 20.41 -12.78 -19.97
N SER A 4 21.07 -11.81 -19.34
CA SER A 4 20.52 -10.46 -19.22
C SER A 4 20.68 -9.76 -20.57
N ILE A 5 19.56 -9.44 -21.22
CA ILE A 5 19.57 -8.63 -22.44
C ILE A 5 19.66 -7.16 -21.99
N PRO A 6 20.66 -6.38 -22.47
CA PRO A 6 20.72 -4.96 -22.16
C PRO A 6 19.46 -4.28 -22.71
N ALA A 7 18.82 -3.43 -21.89
CA ALA A 7 17.61 -2.66 -22.17
C ALA A 7 17.35 -2.47 -23.67
N SER A 8 16.52 -3.34 -24.24
CA SER A 8 16.21 -3.32 -25.67
C SER A 8 15.38 -2.09 -25.98
N TRP A 9 15.66 -1.45 -27.11
CA TRP A 9 15.00 -0.23 -27.54
C TRP A 9 13.55 -0.60 -27.89
N ILE A 10 12.60 -0.04 -27.15
CA ILE A 10 11.18 -0.18 -27.47
C ILE A 10 10.99 0.50 -28.82
N THR A 11 10.56 -0.27 -29.83
CA THR A 11 10.23 0.31 -31.13
C THR A 11 8.93 1.12 -30.98
N TRP A 12 8.69 2.11 -31.85
CA TRP A 12 7.51 2.98 -31.80
C TRP A 12 6.17 2.20 -31.82
N ASP A 13 6.19 0.96 -32.28
CA ASP A 13 5.07 0.01 -32.31
C ASP A 13 4.86 -0.77 -31.00
N ARG A 14 5.68 -0.52 -29.97
CA ARG A 14 5.71 -1.21 -28.67
C ARG A 14 6.09 -2.69 -28.75
N SER A 15 6.70 -3.12 -29.86
CA SER A 15 7.21 -4.49 -30.01
C SER A 15 8.62 -4.64 -29.44
N ILE A 16 8.91 -5.82 -28.91
CA ILE A 16 10.22 -6.19 -28.37
C ILE A 16 10.73 -7.42 -29.15
N TYR A 17 11.98 -7.34 -29.61
CA TYR A 17 12.63 -8.42 -30.35
C TYR A 17 13.73 -9.06 -29.51
N VAL A 18 13.77 -10.39 -29.52
CA VAL A 18 14.78 -11.18 -28.81
C VAL A 18 15.51 -12.06 -29.81
N GLU A 19 16.84 -11.96 -29.84
CA GLU A 19 17.69 -12.61 -30.85
C GLU A 19 17.85 -14.12 -30.62
N LYS A 20 17.84 -14.59 -29.36
CA LYS A 20 18.16 -15.97 -29.01
C LYS A 20 16.99 -16.68 -28.33
N ALA A 21 16.91 -18.00 -28.52
CA ALA A 21 15.98 -18.83 -27.76
C ALA A 21 16.45 -18.98 -26.31
N GLY A 22 15.50 -18.97 -25.37
CA GLY A 22 15.81 -18.96 -23.95
C GLY A 22 14.61 -18.60 -23.08
N VAL A 23 14.86 -18.52 -21.78
CA VAL A 23 13.88 -18.08 -20.79
C VAL A 23 14.24 -16.67 -20.35
N TYR A 24 13.30 -15.75 -20.51
CA TYR A 24 13.48 -14.33 -20.25
C TYR A 24 12.48 -13.85 -19.21
N LYS A 25 12.93 -12.93 -18.36
CA LYS A 25 12.07 -12.18 -17.45
C LYS A 25 11.83 -10.80 -18.08
N LEU A 26 10.59 -10.53 -18.42
CA LEU A 26 10.12 -9.27 -18.97
C LEU A 26 9.61 -8.39 -17.83
N GLU A 27 10.20 -7.21 -17.71
CA GLU A 27 9.77 -6.16 -16.78
C GLU A 27 9.55 -4.89 -17.58
N VAL A 28 8.40 -4.26 -17.39
CA VAL A 28 8.06 -2.98 -18.04
C VAL A 28 8.16 -1.89 -16.99
N GLU A 29 9.21 -1.08 -17.11
CA GLU A 29 9.40 0.09 -16.25
C GLU A 29 8.59 1.27 -16.79
N ASN A 30 7.70 1.79 -15.97
CA ASN A 30 6.95 3.01 -16.26
C ASN A 30 6.82 3.84 -14.98
N LEU A 31 6.92 5.15 -15.11
CA LEU A 31 6.83 6.08 -13.98
C LEU A 31 5.42 6.11 -13.38
N ASN A 32 4.37 6.03 -14.20
CA ASN A 32 3.01 6.23 -13.70
C ASN A 32 2.29 4.93 -13.35
N TYR A 33 2.71 3.82 -13.96
CA TYR A 33 2.00 2.56 -13.90
C TYR A 33 2.95 1.42 -13.58
N HIS A 34 2.51 0.53 -12.70
CA HIS A 34 3.19 -0.71 -12.40
C HIS A 34 2.59 -1.85 -13.23
N PHE A 35 3.46 -2.59 -13.89
CA PHE A 35 3.12 -3.78 -14.65
C PHE A 35 3.67 -5.00 -13.94
N GLU A 36 2.92 -6.09 -13.96
CA GLU A 36 3.40 -7.34 -13.39
C GLU A 36 4.52 -7.97 -14.24
N PRO A 37 5.60 -8.47 -13.61
CA PRO A 37 6.68 -9.12 -14.31
C PRO A 37 6.22 -10.45 -14.93
N VAL A 38 6.68 -10.75 -16.15
CA VAL A 38 6.27 -11.93 -16.91
C VAL A 38 7.50 -12.75 -17.33
N VAL A 39 7.42 -14.07 -17.19
CA VAL A 39 8.42 -15.00 -17.69
C VAL A 39 8.01 -15.51 -19.06
N VAL A 40 8.86 -15.32 -20.06
CA VAL A 40 8.65 -15.76 -21.45
C VAL A 40 9.63 -16.89 -21.77
N GLU A 41 9.10 -18.02 -22.23
CA GLU A 41 9.87 -19.15 -22.70
C GLU A 41 9.82 -19.21 -24.23
N ILE A 42 10.98 -19.02 -24.85
CA ILE A 42 11.18 -19.18 -26.28
C ILE A 42 11.81 -20.56 -26.49
N PRO A 43 11.12 -21.51 -27.15
CA PRO A 43 11.63 -22.85 -27.34
C PRO A 43 12.87 -22.84 -28.23
N THR A 44 13.91 -23.56 -27.82
CA THR A 44 15.12 -23.77 -28.62
C THR A 44 14.82 -24.69 -29.81
N GLU A 45 15.57 -24.56 -30.89
CA GLU A 45 15.46 -25.40 -32.10
C GLU A 45 15.51 -26.91 -31.78
N GLN A 46 16.32 -27.33 -30.79
CA GLN A 46 16.37 -28.72 -30.31
C GLN A 46 15.02 -29.20 -29.75
N GLN A 47 14.38 -28.40 -28.88
CA GLN A 47 13.06 -28.70 -28.33
C GLN A 47 11.98 -28.71 -29.42
N GLN A 48 12.19 -27.92 -30.48
CA GLN A 48 11.32 -27.86 -31.64
C GLN A 48 11.47 -29.09 -32.55
N ALA A 49 12.68 -29.64 -32.70
CA ALA A 49 12.97 -30.85 -33.46
C ALA A 49 12.49 -32.13 -32.76
N GLU A 50 12.55 -32.19 -31.43
CA GLU A 50 12.02 -33.30 -30.61
C GLU A 50 10.49 -33.42 -30.70
N SER A 51 9.81 -32.32 -31.03
CA SER A 51 8.38 -32.31 -31.26
C SER A 51 8.09 -32.58 -32.75
N SER A 52 8.15 -33.86 -33.14
CA SER A 52 8.19 -34.43 -34.50
C SER A 52 7.20 -33.92 -35.57
N SER A 53 6.32 -32.94 -35.33
CA SER A 53 5.41 -32.42 -36.36
C SER A 53 4.92 -30.98 -36.19
N LYS A 54 5.18 -30.27 -35.07
CA LYS A 54 4.57 -28.95 -34.81
C LYS A 54 5.52 -28.02 -34.06
N LYS A 55 5.72 -26.81 -34.59
CA LYS A 55 6.46 -25.74 -33.90
C LYS A 55 5.82 -25.48 -32.53
N LEU A 56 6.59 -25.60 -31.45
CA LEU A 56 6.07 -25.28 -30.11
C LEU A 56 5.71 -23.79 -30.07
N PRO A 57 4.53 -23.44 -29.55
CA PRO A 57 4.19 -22.05 -29.31
C PRO A 57 5.05 -21.47 -28.19
N ILE A 58 5.29 -20.17 -28.28
CA ILE A 58 5.89 -19.39 -27.19
C ILE A 58 4.97 -19.49 -25.97
N ARG A 59 5.55 -19.70 -24.80
CA ARG A 59 4.80 -19.77 -23.54
C ARG A 59 5.16 -18.57 -22.68
N ALA A 60 4.15 -17.98 -22.06
CA ALA A 60 4.31 -16.90 -21.11
C ALA A 60 3.66 -17.27 -19.78
N TYR A 61 4.28 -16.85 -18.69
CA TYR A 61 3.82 -17.09 -17.33
C TYR A 61 3.96 -15.84 -16.48
N LEU A 62 3.04 -15.62 -15.56
CA LEU A 62 3.21 -14.60 -14.54
C LEU A 62 4.38 -14.96 -13.63
N TYR A 63 5.24 -13.99 -13.34
CA TYR A 63 6.37 -14.20 -12.44
C TYR A 63 5.91 -14.16 -10.99
N SER A 64 6.24 -15.22 -10.24
CA SER A 64 5.98 -15.30 -8.80
C SER A 64 7.28 -15.57 -8.07
N ILE A 65 7.52 -14.85 -6.96
CA ILE A 65 8.73 -14.98 -6.15
C ILE A 65 8.91 -16.39 -5.59
N LYS A 66 7.82 -17.12 -5.33
CA LYS A 66 7.85 -18.44 -4.68
C LYS A 66 8.13 -19.59 -5.65
N SER A 67 7.48 -19.56 -6.82
CA SER A 67 7.48 -20.66 -7.79
C SER A 67 8.32 -20.34 -9.04
N GLY A 68 8.68 -19.07 -9.25
CA GLY A 68 9.31 -18.57 -10.47
C GLY A 68 8.33 -18.46 -11.65
N LYS A 69 7.35 -19.37 -11.77
CA LYS A 69 6.26 -19.35 -12.75
C LYS A 69 4.95 -19.68 -12.05
N ASP A 70 3.92 -18.90 -12.34
CA ASP A 70 2.59 -19.09 -11.80
C ASP A 70 1.57 -19.30 -12.94
N GLN A 71 0.63 -18.38 -13.13
CA GLN A 71 -0.41 -18.49 -14.15
C GLN A 71 0.17 -18.40 -15.57
N ARG A 72 -0.30 -19.28 -16.46
CA ARG A 72 0.01 -19.20 -17.89
C ARG A 72 -0.78 -18.06 -18.55
N LEU A 73 -0.07 -17.18 -19.23
CA LEU A 73 -0.63 -16.06 -19.97
C LEU A 73 -0.85 -16.42 -21.45
N ALA A 74 -1.82 -15.75 -22.07
CA ALA A 74 -2.05 -15.85 -23.51
C ALA A 74 -0.92 -15.13 -24.28
N TYR A 75 -0.60 -15.66 -25.46
CA TYR A 75 0.34 -15.04 -26.39
C TYR A 75 -0.41 -14.70 -27.68
N PRO A 76 -0.26 -13.50 -28.27
CA PRO A 76 0.69 -12.42 -27.91
C PRO A 76 0.38 -11.77 -26.56
N LEU A 77 1.43 -11.28 -25.89
CA LEU A 77 1.34 -10.67 -24.57
C LEU A 77 0.53 -9.38 -24.62
N GLN A 78 -0.51 -9.30 -23.81
CA GLN A 78 -1.24 -8.07 -23.52
C GLN A 78 -1.03 -7.77 -22.04
N LEU A 79 -0.17 -6.79 -21.77
CA LEU A 79 0.14 -6.35 -20.41
C LEU A 79 -0.78 -5.19 -20.06
N GLU A 80 -1.69 -5.44 -19.13
CA GLU A 80 -2.51 -4.38 -18.53
C GLU A 80 -1.81 -3.82 -17.29
N PRO A 81 -1.92 -2.51 -17.03
CA PRO A 81 -1.34 -1.91 -15.84
C PRO A 81 -2.14 -2.37 -14.60
N THR A 82 -1.48 -3.07 -13.67
CA THR A 82 -2.11 -3.54 -12.43
C THR A 82 -2.39 -2.40 -11.47
N LEU A 83 -1.45 -1.44 -11.34
CA LEU A 83 -1.54 -0.38 -10.35
C LEU A 83 -1.03 0.95 -10.94
N LYS A 84 -1.66 2.06 -10.55
CA LYS A 84 -1.08 3.39 -10.73
C LYS A 84 -0.13 3.68 -9.57
N ILE A 85 1.13 3.99 -9.86
CA ILE A 85 2.15 4.27 -8.85
C ILE A 85 1.82 5.62 -8.21
N GLN A 86 1.56 5.61 -6.90
CA GLN A 86 1.39 6.81 -6.09
C GLN A 86 2.68 7.06 -5.32
N TYR A 87 3.51 7.98 -5.81
CA TYR A 87 4.78 8.31 -5.17
C TYR A 87 4.61 9.13 -3.89
N PHE A 88 3.51 9.86 -3.79
CA PHE A 88 3.21 10.70 -2.65
C PHE A 88 2.10 10.05 -1.83
N GLU A 89 2.32 9.98 -0.53
CA GLU A 89 1.26 9.63 0.41
C GLU A 89 0.25 10.78 0.45
N ILE A 90 -1.03 10.44 0.31
CA ILE A 90 -2.10 11.42 0.45
C ILE A 90 -2.32 11.60 1.96
N GLU A 91 -1.88 12.75 2.48
CA GLU A 91 -2.16 13.15 3.87
C GLU A 91 -3.66 13.02 4.16
N GLN A 92 -4.00 12.47 5.33
CA GLN A 92 -5.40 12.34 5.71
C GLN A 92 -6.04 13.74 5.75
N PRO A 93 -7.16 13.96 5.05
CA PRO A 93 -7.82 15.24 5.10
C PRO A 93 -8.26 15.51 6.54
N PHE A 94 -8.21 16.79 6.96
CA PHE A 94 -8.66 17.19 8.28
C PHE A 94 -10.11 16.74 8.48
N ASN A 95 -10.31 15.78 9.38
CA ASN A 95 -11.62 15.21 9.67
C ASN A 95 -12.03 15.61 11.10
N PRO A 96 -12.86 16.65 11.27
CA PRO A 96 -13.30 17.12 12.59
C PRO A 96 -13.99 16.02 13.42
N LEU A 97 -14.70 15.10 12.75
CA LEU A 97 -15.35 13.97 13.41
C LEU A 97 -14.36 12.97 13.97
N SER A 98 -13.18 12.84 13.34
CA SER A 98 -12.09 11.99 13.85
C SER A 98 -11.53 12.54 15.16
N TYR A 99 -11.38 13.87 15.25
CA TYR A 99 -10.96 14.53 16.49
C TYR A 99 -12.01 14.44 17.59
N LEU A 100 -13.30 14.60 17.27
CA LEU A 100 -14.37 14.46 18.28
C LEU A 100 -14.45 13.03 18.84
N LYS A 101 -14.14 12.01 18.03
CA LYS A 101 -14.08 10.60 18.45
C LYS A 101 -12.80 10.24 19.21
N ASN A 102 -11.82 11.12 19.25
CA ASN A 102 -10.56 10.87 19.95
C ASN A 102 -10.78 11.06 21.47
N PRO A 103 -10.59 10.01 22.29
CA PRO A 103 -10.83 10.09 23.73
C PRO A 103 -9.96 11.15 24.42
N MET A 104 -8.75 11.43 23.92
CA MET A 104 -7.92 12.50 24.47
C MET A 104 -8.51 13.88 24.22
N VAL A 105 -8.95 14.16 23.00
CA VAL A 105 -9.55 15.46 22.65
C VAL A 105 -10.85 15.68 23.42
N LEU A 106 -11.65 14.63 23.59
CA LEU A 106 -12.89 14.69 24.35
C LEU A 106 -12.63 14.98 25.84
N MET A 107 -11.65 14.31 26.46
CA MET A 107 -11.27 14.59 27.85
C MET A 107 -10.80 16.03 28.06
N VAL A 108 -9.96 16.56 27.17
CA VAL A 108 -9.54 17.97 27.23
C VAL A 108 -10.72 18.92 27.00
N GLY A 109 -11.62 18.59 26.08
CA GLY A 109 -12.82 19.38 25.81
C GLY A 109 -13.76 19.45 27.02
N VAL A 110 -14.07 18.31 27.65
CA VAL A 110 -14.97 18.24 28.81
C VAL A 110 -14.38 19.00 30.01
N THR A 111 -13.11 18.79 30.31
CA THR A 111 -12.43 19.50 31.41
C THR A 111 -12.39 21.01 31.18
N GLY A 112 -12.14 21.46 29.95
CA GLY A 112 -12.19 22.88 29.58
C GLY A 112 -13.57 23.51 29.76
N ILE A 113 -14.64 22.79 29.39
CA ILE A 113 -16.02 23.25 29.59
C ILE A 113 -16.34 23.39 31.08
N LEU A 114 -15.97 22.40 31.90
CA LEU A 114 -16.20 22.43 33.34
C LEU A 114 -15.47 23.60 34.01
N MET A 115 -14.20 23.85 33.66
CA MET A 115 -13.46 25.01 34.16
C MET A 115 -14.10 26.34 33.73
N PHE A 116 -14.62 26.42 32.50
CA PHE A 116 -15.31 27.61 32.03
C PHE A 116 -16.59 27.89 32.82
N MET A 117 -17.37 26.84 33.09
CA MET A 117 -18.57 26.95 33.93
C MET A 117 -18.23 27.37 35.35
N MET A 118 -17.20 26.78 35.97
CA MET A 118 -16.75 27.13 37.32
C MET A 118 -16.30 28.60 37.41
N LYS A 119 -15.59 29.12 36.40
CA LYS A 119 -15.18 30.53 36.35
C LYS A 119 -16.35 31.50 36.12
N ARG A 120 -17.47 31.00 35.59
CA ARG A 120 -18.72 31.76 35.35
C ARG A 120 -19.69 31.68 36.54
N MET A 121 -19.46 30.83 37.54
CA MET A 121 -20.26 30.80 38.75
C MET A 121 -20.05 32.08 39.59
N PRO A 122 -21.09 32.59 40.26
CA PRO A 122 -20.96 33.73 41.16
C PRO A 122 -20.05 33.38 42.36
N LYS A 123 -19.23 34.34 42.79
CA LYS A 123 -18.21 34.13 43.85
C LYS A 123 -18.78 33.56 45.15
N GLN A 124 -20.03 33.88 45.48
CA GLN A 124 -20.71 33.43 46.70
C GLN A 124 -20.96 31.93 46.73
N GLU A 125 -21.31 31.30 45.61
CA GLU A 125 -21.50 29.83 45.55
C GLU A 125 -20.16 29.10 45.53
N LEU A 126 -19.12 29.72 44.98
CA LEU A 126 -17.77 29.16 44.96
C LEU A 126 -17.15 29.09 46.36
N GLU A 127 -17.38 30.12 47.19
CA GLU A 127 -16.95 30.15 48.60
C GLU A 127 -17.68 29.08 49.42
N GLN A 128 -19.00 28.92 49.22
CA GLN A 128 -19.77 27.86 49.89
C GLN A 128 -19.30 26.45 49.48
N MET A 129 -18.98 26.23 48.21
CA MET A 129 -18.40 24.95 47.76
C MET A 129 -17.01 24.69 48.33
N GLN A 130 -16.20 25.74 48.53
CA GLN A 130 -14.89 25.63 49.17
C GLN A 130 -14.99 25.35 50.68
N GLU A 131 -15.96 25.94 51.36
CA GLU A 131 -16.26 25.64 52.77
C GLU A 131 -16.76 24.19 52.92
N MET A 132 -17.66 23.74 52.04
CA MET A 132 -18.12 22.34 52.02
C MET A 132 -17.02 21.33 51.63
N GLN A 133 -16.04 21.71 50.79
CA GLN A 133 -14.88 20.85 50.50
C GLN A 133 -13.91 20.79 51.68
N LYS A 134 -13.71 21.89 52.41
CA LYS A 134 -12.90 21.91 53.64
C LYS A 134 -13.52 21.03 54.72
N ASP A 135 -14.84 21.07 54.87
CA ASP A 135 -15.57 20.22 55.83
C ASP A 135 -15.69 18.75 55.40
N GLN A 136 -15.47 18.42 54.13
CA GLN A 136 -15.41 17.04 53.63
C GLN A 136 -13.99 16.43 53.61
N MET A 137 -12.96 17.22 53.94
CA MET A 137 -11.58 16.73 54.14
C MET A 137 -11.16 16.38 55.59
N PRO A 138 -12.03 15.82 56.47
CA PRO A 138 -11.57 15.02 57.59
C PRO A 138 -11.89 13.55 57.34
N GLN A 139 -10.89 12.72 57.00
CA GLN A 139 -10.71 11.34 57.53
C GLN A 139 -9.69 10.43 56.80
N CYS A 140 -9.09 10.78 55.66
CA CYS A 140 -8.03 9.91 55.05
C CYS A 140 -6.61 10.12 55.62
N ALA A 141 -6.48 10.44 56.91
CA ALA A 141 -5.20 10.54 57.61
C ALA A 141 -5.29 9.98 59.03
N GLN A 142 -5.80 8.75 59.16
CA GLN A 142 -5.62 7.87 60.32
C GLN A 142 -6.23 6.50 60.00
N GLN A 143 -5.42 5.61 59.40
CA GLN A 143 -5.39 4.15 59.63
C GLN A 143 -4.27 3.51 58.82
#